data_AF-A0A927AUM1-F1
#
_entry.id   AF-A0A927AUM1-F1
#
_cell.length_a   1.000
_cell.length_b   1.000
_cell.length_c   1.000
_cell.angle_alpha   90.00
_cell.angle_beta   90.00
_cell.angle_gamma   90.00
#
_symmetry.space_group_name_H-M   'P 1'
#
loop_
_entity.id
_entity.type
_entity.pdbx_description
1 polymer ?
#
loop_
_entity_poly.entity_id
_entity_poly.type
_entity_poly.pdbx_seq_one_letter_code
_entity_poly.pdbx_strand_id
1 'polypeptide(L)'
;MGNNSAGVFIKCSPDNYSLDELTVHLFGKNLVPVVPNSSGYNVYDYELVQVFKLTTGIIIFNYPFSNLFFQDNQLTTERVCQYFGNPNSVFVYQMFDHTSSYGYTVLENGQRIRTFGFWDTNLSLTSEGDLLPPERLWLGANPV
;
A
#
# COMPACT_ATOMS: atom_id res chain seq x y z
N MET A 1 -12.76 -1.37 12.53
CA MET A 1 -11.41 -0.93 12.13
C MET A 1 -11.54 0.17 11.09
N GLY A 2 -10.85 1.30 11.25
CA GLY A 2 -10.93 2.43 10.31
C GLY A 2 -10.17 2.14 9.02
N ASN A 3 -10.56 2.76 7.91
CA ASN A 3 -10.01 2.49 6.57
C ASN A 3 -8.48 2.60 6.48
N ASN A 4 -7.87 3.43 7.31
CA ASN A 4 -6.42 3.68 7.30
C ASN A 4 -5.61 2.60 8.04
N SER A 5 -6.28 1.58 8.60
CA SER A 5 -5.61 0.47 9.28
C SER A 5 -4.98 -0.53 8.30
N ALA A 6 -5.17 -0.36 7.00
CA ALA A 6 -4.59 -1.21 5.97
C ALA A 6 -4.39 -0.46 4.65
N GLY A 7 -3.22 -0.64 4.02
CA GLY A 7 -2.93 0.05 2.77
C GLY A 7 -1.70 -0.44 2.02
N VAL A 8 -1.55 0.12 0.82
CA VAL A 8 -0.48 -0.15 -0.13
C VAL A 8 0.15 1.19 -0.49
N PHE A 9 1.41 1.39 -0.12
CA PHE A 9 2.23 2.50 -0.56
C PHE A 9 3.12 2.07 -1.72
N ILE A 10 3.08 2.82 -2.81
CA ILE A 10 3.85 2.57 -4.03
C ILE A 10 4.80 3.75 -4.23
N LYS A 11 6.10 3.47 -4.09
CA LYS A 11 7.15 4.48 -4.29
C LYS A 11 7.29 4.78 -5.79
N CYS A 12 6.99 6.02 -6.17
CA CYS A 12 6.99 6.47 -7.56
C CYS A 12 7.10 8.00 -7.63
N SER A 13 7.15 8.57 -8.83
CA SER A 13 6.97 10.00 -9.09
C SER A 13 5.48 10.28 -9.32
N PRO A 14 4.71 10.75 -8.32
CA PRO A 14 3.24 10.68 -8.36
C PRO A 14 2.60 11.60 -9.40
N ASP A 15 3.32 12.63 -9.84
CA ASP A 15 2.89 13.55 -10.90
C ASP A 15 2.78 12.86 -12.27
N ASN A 16 3.47 11.73 -12.47
CA ASN A 16 3.41 10.96 -13.71
C ASN A 16 2.17 10.08 -13.85
N TYR A 17 1.32 9.99 -12.83
CA TYR A 17 0.21 9.04 -12.78
C TYR A 17 -1.13 9.74 -12.58
N SER A 18 -2.16 9.33 -13.32
CA SER A 18 -3.54 9.79 -13.10
C SER A 18 -4.23 8.92 -12.05
N LEU A 19 -4.80 9.52 -11.00
CA LEU A 19 -5.52 8.73 -10.00
C LEU A 19 -6.82 8.11 -10.56
N ASP A 20 -7.45 8.77 -11.54
CA ASP A 20 -8.63 8.23 -12.20
C ASP A 20 -8.26 6.99 -13.03
N GLU A 21 -7.17 7.05 -13.80
CA GLU A 21 -6.68 5.89 -14.56
C GLU A 21 -6.22 4.76 -13.64
N LEU A 22 -5.53 5.09 -12.54
CA LEU A 22 -5.10 4.14 -11.53
C LEU A 22 -6.29 3.38 -10.94
N THR A 23 -7.35 4.11 -10.58
CA THR A 23 -8.54 3.50 -9.95
C THR A 23 -9.32 2.63 -10.91
N VAL A 24 -9.44 3.04 -12.18
CA VAL A 24 -10.00 2.19 -13.25
C VAL A 24 -9.14 0.94 -13.47
N HIS A 25 -7.82 1.11 -13.54
CA HIS A 25 -6.90 -0.01 -13.82
C HIS A 25 -6.90 -1.04 -12.70
N LEU A 26 -6.88 -0.61 -11.44
CA LEU A 26 -6.82 -1.51 -10.29
C LEU A 26 -8.18 -2.06 -9.87
N PHE A 27 -9.25 -1.26 -9.96
CA PHE A 27 -10.56 -1.60 -9.39
C PHE A 27 -11.69 -1.70 -10.42
N GLY A 28 -11.42 -1.42 -11.70
CA GLY A 28 -12.39 -1.56 -12.80
C GLY A 28 -13.50 -0.50 -12.83
N LYS A 29 -13.37 0.59 -12.06
CA LYS A 29 -14.38 1.64 -11.96
C LYS A 29 -13.75 3.01 -11.74
N ASN A 30 -14.39 4.05 -12.30
CA ASN A 30 -14.09 5.42 -11.93
C ASN A 30 -14.62 5.65 -10.51
N LEU A 31 -13.72 5.95 -9.58
CA LEU A 31 -14.12 6.37 -8.25
C LEU A 31 -14.46 7.87 -8.28
N VAL A 32 -15.50 8.29 -7.55
CA VAL A 32 -15.89 9.70 -7.49
C VAL A 32 -14.93 10.45 -6.57
N PRO A 33 -14.26 11.53 -7.03
CA PRO A 33 -13.43 12.35 -6.17
C PRO A 33 -14.32 13.06 -5.14
N VAL A 34 -14.10 12.78 -3.86
CA VAL A 34 -14.64 13.55 -2.75
C VAL A 34 -13.85 14.84 -2.69
N VAL A 35 -14.58 15.96 -2.79
CA VAL A 35 -14.12 17.36 -2.85
C VAL A 35 -12.79 17.56 -2.13
N PRO A 36 -11.80 18.22 -2.76
CA PRO A 36 -10.54 18.53 -2.10
C PRO A 36 -10.83 19.35 -0.85
N ASN A 37 -10.53 18.79 0.32
CA ASN A 37 -10.23 19.65 1.46
C ASN A 37 -8.98 20.48 1.09
N SER A 38 -8.77 21.58 1.81
CA SER A 38 -7.82 22.67 1.57
C SER A 38 -6.31 22.28 1.46
N SER A 39 -6.01 21.00 1.26
CA SER A 39 -4.70 20.39 1.34
C SER A 39 -4.32 19.60 0.08
N GLY A 40 -5.14 19.63 -0.98
CA GLY A 40 -4.79 19.08 -2.29
C GLY A 40 -5.02 17.58 -2.46
N TYR A 41 -6.01 17.00 -1.75
CA TYR A 41 -6.27 15.56 -1.74
C TYR A 41 -7.44 15.16 -2.65
N ASN A 42 -7.30 14.03 -3.35
CA ASN A 42 -8.41 13.35 -4.01
C ASN A 42 -8.79 12.14 -3.14
N VAL A 43 -9.72 12.31 -2.19
CA VAL A 43 -10.24 11.17 -1.44
C VAL A 43 -11.27 10.48 -2.32
N TYR A 44 -11.11 9.20 -2.59
CA TYR A 44 -12.14 8.40 -3.22
C TYR A 44 -12.95 7.74 -2.11
N ASP A 45 -14.29 7.75 -2.20
CA ASP A 45 -15.13 7.11 -1.18
C ASP A 45 -16.23 6.30 -1.86
N TYR A 46 -15.86 5.09 -2.26
CA TYR A 46 -16.80 4.03 -2.53
C TYR A 46 -16.20 2.75 -1.98
N GLU A 47 -16.85 2.14 -0.99
CA GLU A 47 -16.47 0.85 -0.41
C GLU A 47 -15.05 0.79 0.21
N LEU A 48 -14.64 1.84 0.94
CA LEU A 48 -13.40 1.83 1.74
C LEU A 48 -12.08 1.87 0.91
N VAL A 49 -12.09 2.46 -0.30
CA VAL A 49 -10.86 2.71 -1.08
C VAL A 49 -10.51 4.19 -1.03
N GLN A 50 -9.44 4.58 -0.34
CA GLN A 50 -8.91 5.95 -0.38
C GLN A 50 -7.55 5.96 -1.08
N VAL A 51 -7.28 6.94 -1.94
CA VAL A 51 -6.00 7.03 -2.67
C VAL A 51 -5.42 8.42 -2.48
N PHE A 52 -4.14 8.53 -2.12
CA PHE A 52 -3.48 9.81 -1.93
C PHE A 52 -2.18 9.87 -2.74
N LYS A 53 -1.95 11.01 -3.39
CA LYS A 53 -0.63 11.38 -3.89
C LYS A 53 0.15 12.04 -2.75
N LEU A 54 1.34 11.51 -2.48
CA LEU A 54 2.34 12.12 -1.62
C LEU A 54 3.45 12.72 -2.50
N THR A 55 4.49 13.31 -1.90
CA THR A 55 5.66 13.77 -2.67
C THR A 55 6.53 12.60 -3.16
N THR A 56 6.48 11.46 -2.48
CA THR A 56 7.39 10.31 -2.70
C THR A 56 6.71 9.05 -3.24
N GLY A 57 5.40 9.10 -3.43
CA GLY A 57 4.64 7.94 -3.88
C GLY A 57 3.13 8.12 -3.82
N ILE A 58 2.42 7.04 -4.09
CA ILE A 58 0.96 6.96 -3.98
C ILE A 58 0.62 5.96 -2.89
N ILE A 59 -0.32 6.32 -2.01
CA ILE A 59 -0.83 5.41 -0.98
C ILE A 59 -2.30 5.11 -1.24
N ILE A 60 -2.66 3.83 -1.13
CA ILE A 60 -4.01 3.30 -1.33
C ILE A 60 -4.43 2.64 -0.02
N PHE A 61 -5.38 3.23 0.70
CA PHE A 61 -6.03 2.56 1.83
C PHE A 61 -7.19 1.74 1.33
N ASN A 62 -7.02 0.42 1.37
CA ASN A 62 -8.07 -0.53 1.11
C ASN A 62 -7.69 -1.90 1.69
N TYR A 63 -8.46 -2.38 2.67
CA TYR A 63 -8.18 -3.64 3.36
C TYR A 63 -8.25 -4.86 2.42
N PRO A 64 -9.31 -5.06 1.62
CA PRO A 64 -9.36 -6.18 0.68
C PRO A 64 -8.18 -6.20 -0.30
N PHE A 65 -7.83 -5.05 -0.87
CA PHE A 65 -6.73 -4.93 -1.83
C PHE A 65 -5.37 -5.22 -1.22
N SER A 66 -5.08 -4.65 -0.04
CA SER A 66 -3.82 -4.94 0.68
C SER A 66 -3.71 -6.42 1.04
N ASN A 67 -4.82 -7.10 1.37
CA ASN A 67 -4.81 -8.51 1.76
C ASN A 67 -4.38 -9.43 0.62
N LEU A 68 -4.66 -9.05 -0.63
CA LEU A 68 -4.22 -9.80 -1.81
C LEU A 68 -2.69 -9.94 -1.88
N PHE A 69 -1.94 -8.95 -1.37
CA PHE A 69 -0.49 -9.03 -1.32
C PHE A 69 0.03 -9.97 -0.23
N PHE A 70 -0.68 -10.11 0.89
CA PHE A 70 -0.35 -11.08 1.94
C PHE A 70 -0.70 -12.52 1.53
N GLN A 71 -1.70 -12.69 0.66
CA GLN A 71 -2.11 -13.98 0.11
C GLN A 71 -1.30 -14.42 -1.12
N ASP A 72 -0.25 -13.68 -1.47
CA ASP A 72 0.56 -13.94 -2.65
C ASP A 72 -0.20 -13.96 -3.99
N ASN A 73 -1.14 -13.04 -4.14
CA ASN A 73 -1.88 -12.90 -5.37
C ASN A 73 -1.00 -12.26 -6.47
N GLN A 74 -0.35 -13.11 -7.27
CA GLN A 74 0.54 -12.68 -8.36
C GLN A 74 -0.13 -11.74 -9.36
N LEU A 75 -1.40 -11.98 -9.72
CA LEU A 75 -2.16 -11.11 -10.63
C LEU A 75 -2.28 -9.67 -10.12
N THR A 76 -2.42 -9.50 -8.80
CA THR A 76 -2.50 -8.17 -8.17
C THR A 76 -1.15 -7.46 -8.27
N THR A 77 -0.07 -8.16 -7.94
CA THR A 77 1.29 -7.63 -8.08
C THR A 77 1.60 -7.25 -9.52
N GLU A 78 1.26 -8.11 -10.48
CA GLU A 78 1.45 -7.85 -11.92
C GLU A 78 0.66 -6.63 -12.39
N ARG A 79 -0.61 -6.49 -12.00
CA ARG A 79 -1.43 -5.32 -12.36
C ARG A 79 -0.83 -4.01 -11.85
N VAL A 80 -0.31 -4.01 -10.62
CA VAL A 80 0.38 -2.85 -10.03
C VAL A 80 1.68 -2.58 -10.79
N CYS A 81 2.48 -3.61 -11.06
CA CYS A 81 3.73 -3.47 -11.81
C CYS A 81 3.50 -2.96 -13.24
N GLN A 82 2.44 -3.41 -13.91
CA GLN A 82 2.06 -2.94 -15.25
C GLN A 82 1.69 -1.46 -15.25
N TYR A 83 0.90 -1.00 -14.28
CA TYR A 83 0.50 0.41 -14.20
C TYR A 83 1.68 1.33 -13.87
N PHE A 84 2.51 0.94 -12.90
CA PHE A 84 3.61 1.76 -12.39
C PHE A 84 4.95 1.52 -13.11
N GLY A 85 4.98 0.70 -14.16
CA GLY A 85 6.21 0.40 -14.91
C GLY A 85 7.29 -0.26 -14.06
N ASN A 86 6.94 -1.28 -13.27
CA ASN A 86 7.78 -1.93 -12.26
C ASN A 86 8.26 -0.93 -11.18
N PRO A 87 7.41 -0.60 -10.19
CA PRO A 87 7.78 0.34 -9.14
C PRO A 87 8.98 -0.20 -8.34
N ASN A 88 9.89 0.71 -7.99
CA ASN A 88 11.10 0.36 -7.22
C ASN A 88 10.76 -0.34 -5.91
N SER A 89 9.69 0.08 -5.25
CA SER A 89 9.24 -0.51 -3.99
C SER A 89 7.73 -0.36 -3.80
N VAL A 90 7.11 -1.43 -3.31
CA VAL A 90 5.73 -1.44 -2.83
C VAL A 90 5.75 -1.90 -1.38
N PHE A 91 5.21 -1.08 -0.49
CA PHE A 91 5.05 -1.37 0.93
C PHE A 91 3.57 -1.58 1.24
N VAL A 92 3.23 -2.76 1.72
CA VAL A 92 1.87 -3.13 2.10
C VAL A 92 1.84 -3.28 3.61
N TYR A 93 0.82 -2.74 4.27
CA TYR A 93 0.64 -2.92 5.71
C TYR A 93 -0.82 -3.17 6.05
N GLN A 94 -1.04 -3.89 7.14
CA GLN A 94 -2.35 -4.19 7.69
C GLN A 94 -2.29 -4.25 9.22
N MET A 95 -3.31 -3.72 9.87
CA MET A 95 -3.68 -4.02 11.25
C MET A 95 -4.96 -4.86 11.20
N PHE A 96 -4.90 -6.05 11.79
CA PHE A 96 -5.96 -7.05 11.74
C PHE A 96 -6.94 -6.94 12.90
N ASP A 97 -6.56 -6.23 13.96
CA ASP A 97 -7.44 -5.90 15.08
C ASP A 97 -7.01 -4.58 15.75
N HIS A 98 -7.81 -4.14 16.72
CA HIS A 98 -7.53 -2.95 17.53
C HIS A 98 -6.53 -3.24 18.67
N THR A 99 -6.09 -4.48 18.84
CA THR A 99 -5.49 -4.98 20.09
C THR A 99 -4.00 -5.23 20.00
N SER A 100 -3.44 -5.63 18.85
CA SER A 100 -1.99 -5.60 18.50
C SER A 100 -1.64 -6.41 17.25
N SER A 101 -2.59 -7.00 16.52
CA SER A 101 -2.25 -7.80 15.33
C SER A 101 -1.97 -6.91 14.13
N TYR A 102 -0.76 -7.00 13.57
CA TYR A 102 -0.35 -6.24 12.39
C TYR A 102 0.59 -7.03 11.51
N GLY A 103 0.66 -6.66 10.23
CA GLY A 103 1.58 -7.25 9.28
C GLY A 103 2.03 -6.23 8.25
N TYR A 104 3.15 -6.53 7.61
CA TYR A 104 3.61 -5.82 6.43
C TYR A 104 4.21 -6.76 5.41
N THR A 105 4.16 -6.35 4.14
CA THR A 105 4.82 -7.02 3.03
C THR A 105 5.57 -5.97 2.21
N VAL A 106 6.80 -6.28 1.82
CA VAL A 106 7.61 -5.42 0.95
C VAL A 106 7.89 -6.14 -0.35
N LEU A 107 7.63 -5.45 -1.45
CA LEU A 107 8.01 -5.86 -2.78
C LEU A 107 9.05 -4.89 -3.32
N GLU A 108 10.08 -5.41 -3.97
CA GLU A 108 11.06 -4.65 -4.73
C GLU A 108 11.10 -5.20 -6.16
N ASN A 109 11.02 -4.32 -7.15
CA ASN A 109 11.01 -4.69 -8.56
C ASN A 109 9.98 -5.80 -8.90
N GLY A 110 8.80 -5.73 -8.28
CA GLY A 110 7.71 -6.70 -8.46
C GLY A 110 7.90 -8.05 -7.75
N GLN A 111 9.00 -8.25 -7.04
CA GLN A 111 9.26 -9.48 -6.27
C GLN A 111 9.07 -9.23 -4.78
N ARG A 112 8.41 -10.16 -4.07
CA ARG A 112 8.32 -10.10 -2.60
C ARG A 112 9.70 -10.35 -2.01
N ILE A 113 10.18 -9.39 -1.22
CA ILE A 113 11.44 -9.53 -0.47
C ILE A 113 11.21 -9.84 1.01
N ARG A 114 10.02 -9.52 1.54
CA ARG A 114 9.71 -9.74 2.96
C ARG A 114 8.21 -9.77 3.19
N THR A 115 7.77 -10.65 4.09
CA THR A 115 6.47 -10.56 4.75
C THR A 115 6.66 -10.82 6.24
N PHE A 116 5.98 -10.01 7.05
CA PHE A 116 5.90 -10.17 8.49
C PHE A 116 4.42 -10.14 8.89
N GLY A 117 4.03 -11.05 9.76
CA GLY A 117 2.71 -11.07 10.40
C GLY A 117 2.86 -11.32 11.89
N PHE A 118 2.33 -10.40 12.68
CA PHE A 118 2.08 -10.58 14.10
C PHE A 118 0.59 -10.85 14.29
N TRP A 119 0.30 -12.08 14.67
CA TRP A 119 -1.01 -12.51 15.14
C TRP A 119 -0.86 -12.77 16.62
N ASP A 120 -1.77 -12.28 17.45
CA ASP A 120 -1.73 -12.39 18.93
C ASP A 120 -1.62 -13.84 19.48
N THR A 121 -1.54 -14.84 18.59
CA THR A 121 -1.36 -16.26 18.96
C THR A 121 -0.24 -17.00 18.22
N ASN A 122 0.43 -16.47 17.19
CA ASN A 122 1.55 -17.17 16.52
C ASN A 122 2.42 -16.21 15.67
N LEU A 123 3.68 -16.04 16.06
CA LEU A 123 4.73 -15.47 15.21
C LEU A 123 5.03 -16.44 14.05
N SER A 124 4.54 -16.13 12.85
CA SER A 124 4.97 -16.81 11.62
C SER A 124 5.99 -15.91 10.92
N LEU A 125 7.27 -16.07 11.30
CA LEU A 125 8.40 -15.52 10.55
C LEU A 125 8.71 -16.51 9.42
N THR A 126 8.35 -16.18 8.18
CA THR A 126 8.98 -16.84 7.02
C THR A 126 10.31 -16.13 6.79
N SER A 127 11.33 -16.52 7.56
CA SER A 127 12.69 -16.00 7.42
C SER A 127 13.45 -16.77 6.34
N GLU A 128 13.40 -16.28 5.11
CA GLU A 128 14.59 -16.27 4.28
C GLU A 128 14.96 -14.80 4.05
N GLY A 129 16.05 -14.34 4.65
CA GLY A 129 16.55 -12.99 4.49
C GLY A 129 16.92 -12.34 5.81
N ASP A 130 18.21 -12.05 5.94
CA ASP A 130 18.86 -11.41 7.08
C ASP A 130 18.04 -10.30 7.74
N LEU A 131 18.26 -10.12 9.05
CA LEU A 131 17.82 -8.93 9.77
C LEU A 131 18.30 -7.71 8.99
N LEU A 132 17.37 -6.92 8.43
CA LEU A 132 17.73 -5.64 7.86
C LEU A 132 18.40 -4.83 8.98
N PRO A 133 19.55 -4.17 8.71
CA PRO A 133 20.19 -3.36 9.72
C PRO A 133 19.20 -2.32 10.27
N PRO A 134 19.23 -2.08 11.59
CA PRO A 134 18.34 -1.13 12.24
C PRO A 134 18.76 0.26 11.81
N GLU A 135 18.16 0.80 10.75
CA GLU A 135 18.10 2.21 10.36
C GLU A 135 17.76 2.30 8.87
N ARG A 136 16.48 2.13 8.54
CA ARG A 136 15.90 2.86 7.42
C ARG A 136 14.63 3.49 7.96
N LEU A 137 14.75 4.75 8.39
CA LEU A 137 13.60 5.63 8.57
C LEU A 137 12.89 5.72 7.20
N TRP A 138 11.89 4.86 6.98
CA TRP A 138 11.17 4.77 5.71
C TRP A 138 10.12 5.86 5.53
N LEU A 139 9.96 6.75 6.50
CA LEU A 139 9.07 7.89 6.44
C LEU A 139 9.89 9.17 6.61
N GLY A 140 10.56 9.58 5.53
CA GLY A 140 11.11 10.93 5.37
C GLY A 140 10.02 12.01 5.23
N ALA A 141 8.90 11.85 5.93
CA ALA A 141 7.90 12.89 6.07
C ALA A 141 8.36 13.80 7.21
N ASN A 142 9.23 14.77 6.89
CA ASN A 142 9.27 15.98 7.69
C ASN A 142 7.96 16.72 7.39
N PRO A 143 7.06 16.91 8.38
CA PRO A 143 5.99 17.87 8.22
C PRO A 143 6.64 19.25 8.03
N VAL A 144 6.26 19.95 6.96
CA VAL A 144 6.47 21.40 6.86
C VAL A 144 5.36 22.07 7.67
#